data_AF-A0A1F5P166-F1
#
_entry.id   AF-A0A1F5P166-F1
#
_cell.length_a   1.000
_cell.length_b   1.000
_cell.length_c   1.000
_cell.angle_alpha   90.00
_cell.angle_beta   90.00
_cell.angle_gamma   90.00
#
_symmetry.space_group_name_H-M   'P 1'
#
loop_
_entity.id
_entity.type
_entity.pdbx_description
1 polymer ?
#
loop_
_entity_poly.entity_id
_entity_poly.type
_entity_poly.pdbx_seq_one_letter_code
_entity_poly.pdbx_strand_id
1 'polypeptide(L)'
;MNGVSASTSTNVWIGGNSGVVWKYTGSSWTSHTPGVGTRWATSNINAVSVFTDSGTEKVWVAGDSGHVWKYNGTSWSQESGGWGATNINSVSYLSSSESWIAGDNGHVWENNSGTWTQHSGTGKWGTNKVNEVSAYTTTSVFIVTDNGEVWEHDGDMDSNNDGTANDPVWTQHSGTGRWTTNALKDISDRYSTEVWVAGASGKVFELNPPKWTANTTATTVTVNGVVYTRSLYLQNVCRDDSTGNITVVTDTGGTAEACTGSPSGDSWDPSTLKITTTVSWAGGEPLTTSEYITRWKNSSCTQTAWSTSGVTDPRACPTVDYSTRTNISGTTSLTMTSVILSGTGTLTSTALDTTDLNDAVNSGPSYNSVMWLGSKPGTSNTSFQMAASDCPNGKGNAPTCNDSNNWTYYSAACAVNTWTNLGNSNTPTEIKCPTQFNSKRFFSYKLQLCANTGCTTSLIDSGPTVDDVIVNWNP
;
A
#
# COMPACT_ATOMS: atom_id res chain seq x y z
N MET A 1 6.01 29.01 -0.23
CA MET A 1 5.99 28.51 -1.62
C MET A 1 4.88 27.50 -1.63
N ASN A 2 3.88 27.71 -2.48
CA ASN A 2 2.64 26.96 -2.43
C ASN A 2 2.46 26.14 -3.72
N GLY A 3 2.98 26.62 -4.85
CA GLY A 3 2.96 25.90 -6.13
C GLY A 3 4.33 25.87 -6.81
N VAL A 4 4.59 24.78 -7.54
CA VAL A 4 5.81 24.58 -8.35
C VAL A 4 5.45 23.87 -9.66
N SER A 5 6.10 24.24 -10.75
CA SER A 5 5.97 23.53 -12.02
C SER A 5 7.29 23.58 -12.79
N ALA A 6 7.76 22.43 -13.24
CA ALA A 6 9.00 22.31 -14.00
C ALA A 6 8.71 21.67 -15.35
N SER A 7 9.17 22.30 -16.43
CA SER A 7 9.16 21.68 -17.78
C SER A 7 10.50 21.04 -18.13
N THR A 8 11.59 21.52 -17.52
CA THR A 8 12.93 20.92 -17.59
C THR A 8 13.68 21.20 -16.28
N SER A 9 14.85 20.57 -16.09
CA SER A 9 15.74 20.85 -14.95
C SER A 9 16.24 22.30 -14.88
N THR A 10 16.14 23.05 -15.98
CA THR A 10 16.56 24.45 -16.10
C THR A 10 15.38 25.39 -16.35
N ASN A 11 14.14 24.90 -16.23
CA ASN A 11 12.95 25.72 -16.42
C ASN A 11 11.90 25.37 -15.36
N VAL A 12 11.97 26.09 -14.24
CA VAL A 12 11.12 25.87 -13.07
C VAL A 12 10.42 27.17 -12.70
N TRP A 13 9.12 27.10 -12.51
CA TRP A 13 8.29 28.18 -12.02
C TRP A 13 7.78 27.86 -10.63
N ILE A 14 7.80 28.86 -9.75
CA ILE A 14 7.29 28.74 -8.37
C ILE A 14 6.35 29.88 -8.06
N GLY A 15 5.36 29.61 -7.23
CA GLY A 15 4.38 30.57 -6.72
C GLY A 15 4.29 30.51 -5.20
N GLY A 16 3.87 31.58 -4.56
CA GLY A 16 3.63 31.55 -3.12
C GLY A 16 3.04 32.84 -2.55
N ASN A 17 3.29 33.04 -1.25
CA ASN A 17 2.62 34.06 -0.46
C ASN A 17 2.87 35.48 -0.97
N SER A 18 1.86 36.34 -0.81
CA SER A 18 1.92 37.75 -1.21
C SER A 18 2.23 37.95 -2.70
N GLY A 19 1.59 37.16 -3.55
CA GLY A 19 1.69 37.30 -5.00
C GLY A 19 3.13 37.18 -5.49
N VAL A 20 3.92 36.22 -4.99
CA VAL A 20 5.25 35.97 -5.56
C VAL A 20 5.18 34.90 -6.62
N VAL A 21 5.82 35.17 -7.76
CA VAL A 21 6.12 34.17 -8.78
C VAL A 21 7.55 34.38 -9.25
N TRP A 22 8.30 33.29 -9.35
CA TRP A 22 9.68 33.31 -9.78
C TRP A 22 9.94 32.22 -10.82
N LYS A 23 10.88 32.49 -11.71
CA LYS A 23 11.37 31.55 -12.72
C LYS A 23 12.84 31.24 -12.47
N TYR A 24 13.19 29.96 -12.50
CA TYR A 24 14.56 29.48 -12.52
C TYR A 24 14.99 29.12 -13.94
N THR A 25 16.18 29.57 -14.33
CA THR A 25 16.76 29.35 -15.67
C THR A 25 17.98 28.43 -15.67
N GLY A 26 18.14 27.59 -14.63
CA GLY A 26 19.31 26.71 -14.49
C GLY A 26 20.51 27.34 -13.77
N SER A 27 20.49 28.66 -13.55
CA SER A 27 21.57 29.38 -12.86
C SER A 27 21.08 30.49 -11.92
N SER A 28 19.90 31.05 -12.18
CA SER A 28 19.37 32.19 -11.42
C SER A 28 17.85 32.11 -11.29
N TRP A 29 17.34 32.74 -10.23
CA TRP A 29 15.92 32.99 -10.05
C TRP A 29 15.58 34.44 -10.43
N THR A 30 14.57 34.63 -11.28
CA THR A 30 14.07 35.94 -11.69
C THR A 30 12.60 36.10 -11.29
N SER A 31 12.26 37.19 -10.62
CA SER A 31 10.86 37.50 -10.28
C SER A 31 10.06 37.84 -11.55
N HIS A 32 8.86 37.28 -11.67
CA HIS A 32 7.90 37.67 -12.71
C HIS A 32 6.72 38.38 -12.06
N THR A 33 6.17 39.39 -12.74
CA THR A 33 4.99 40.15 -12.31
C THR A 33 4.16 40.54 -13.53
N PRO A 34 2.84 40.81 -13.40
CA PRO A 34 1.98 41.23 -14.51
C PRO A 34 2.27 42.64 -15.06
N GLY A 35 3.29 43.31 -14.54
CA GLY A 35 3.83 44.59 -15.02
C GLY A 35 4.97 45.08 -14.14
N VAL A 36 5.64 46.16 -14.54
CA VAL A 36 6.74 46.75 -13.76
C VAL A 36 6.15 47.39 -12.49
N GLY A 37 6.44 46.83 -11.31
CA GLY A 37 6.00 47.36 -10.02
C GLY A 37 4.60 46.93 -9.56
N THR A 38 3.82 46.23 -10.40
CA THR A 38 2.53 45.63 -10.03
C THR A 38 2.74 44.17 -9.64
N ARG A 39 2.73 43.85 -8.34
CA ARG A 39 2.54 42.44 -7.93
C ARG A 39 1.09 42.05 -8.22
N TRP A 40 0.83 40.77 -8.43
CA TRP A 40 -0.52 40.24 -8.16
C TRP A 40 -0.93 40.76 -6.78
N ALA A 41 -2.21 41.08 -6.57
CA ALA A 41 -2.70 41.57 -5.29
C ALA A 41 -2.10 40.74 -4.13
N THR A 42 -1.98 41.30 -2.92
CA THR A 42 -1.29 40.67 -1.76
C THR A 42 -1.80 39.27 -1.37
N SER A 43 -2.81 38.76 -2.07
CA SER A 43 -3.26 37.38 -2.18
C SER A 43 -2.14 36.38 -2.48
N ASN A 44 -2.27 35.15 -1.98
CA ASN A 44 -1.27 34.11 -2.22
C ASN A 44 -1.47 33.47 -3.60
N ILE A 45 -0.37 33.10 -4.26
CA ILE A 45 -0.40 32.19 -5.42
C ILE A 45 -0.26 30.77 -4.88
N ASN A 46 -1.30 29.97 -5.06
CA ASN A 46 -1.40 28.60 -4.54
C ASN A 46 -0.87 27.58 -5.53
N ALA A 47 -1.04 27.82 -6.84
CA ALA A 47 -0.64 26.88 -7.87
C ALA A 47 0.00 27.55 -9.07
N VAL A 48 0.89 26.81 -9.72
CA VAL A 48 1.61 27.22 -10.93
C VAL A 48 1.66 26.03 -11.88
N SER A 49 1.47 26.26 -13.18
CA SER A 49 1.53 25.21 -14.19
C SER A 49 2.12 25.74 -15.48
N VAL A 50 3.25 25.18 -15.91
CA VAL A 50 3.93 25.55 -17.16
C VAL A 50 3.58 24.57 -18.27
N PHE A 51 3.33 25.10 -19.47
CA PHE A 51 3.16 24.34 -20.71
C PHE A 51 3.97 25.01 -21.82
N THR A 52 4.54 24.22 -22.73
CA THR A 52 5.23 24.77 -23.90
C THR A 52 4.43 24.43 -25.15
N ASP A 53 3.84 25.47 -25.77
CA ASP A 53 3.11 25.34 -27.02
C ASP A 53 3.99 25.82 -28.18
N SER A 54 4.33 24.91 -29.09
CA SER A 54 5.06 25.25 -30.33
C SER A 54 6.35 26.06 -30.06
N GLY A 55 7.09 25.67 -29.01
CA GLY A 55 8.32 26.34 -28.56
C GLY A 55 8.12 27.62 -27.75
N THR A 56 6.86 28.06 -27.55
CA THR A 56 6.53 29.20 -26.70
C THR A 56 6.08 28.73 -25.33
N GLU A 57 6.80 29.15 -24.31
CA GLU A 57 6.41 28.91 -22.93
C GLU A 57 5.15 29.69 -22.57
N LYS A 58 4.20 29.00 -21.94
CA LYS A 58 2.96 29.54 -21.41
C LYS A 58 2.84 29.09 -19.95
N VAL A 59 2.35 29.96 -19.08
CA VAL A 59 2.27 29.66 -17.64
C VAL A 59 0.92 30.06 -17.11
N TRP A 60 0.34 29.22 -16.28
CA TRP A 60 -0.83 29.58 -15.50
C TRP A 60 -0.47 29.67 -14.03
N VAL A 61 -1.04 30.66 -13.36
CA VAL A 61 -0.96 30.78 -11.91
C VAL A 61 -2.35 31.01 -11.36
N ALA A 62 -2.62 30.39 -10.21
CA ALA A 62 -3.90 30.49 -9.55
C ALA A 62 -3.71 30.65 -8.04
N GLY A 63 -4.64 31.33 -7.38
CA GLY A 63 -4.48 31.68 -5.97
C GLY A 63 -5.76 32.13 -5.28
N ASP A 64 -5.59 32.78 -4.14
CA ASP A 64 -6.69 33.23 -3.29
C ASP A 64 -7.58 34.25 -4.01
N SER A 65 -8.84 34.35 -3.58
CA SER A 65 -9.79 35.37 -4.08
C SER A 65 -9.99 35.37 -5.60
N GLY A 66 -9.90 34.20 -6.25
CA GLY A 66 -10.15 34.05 -7.68
C GLY A 66 -9.07 34.62 -8.60
N HIS A 67 -7.86 34.85 -8.09
CA HIS A 67 -6.76 35.32 -8.91
C HIS A 67 -6.20 34.20 -9.79
N VAL A 68 -6.68 34.14 -11.03
CA VAL A 68 -6.18 33.25 -12.08
C VAL A 68 -5.57 34.09 -13.20
N TRP A 69 -4.33 33.80 -13.56
CA TRP A 69 -3.58 34.55 -14.57
C TRP A 69 -2.84 33.63 -15.53
N LYS A 70 -2.74 34.07 -16.78
CA LYS A 70 -2.06 33.37 -17.86
C LYS A 70 -0.92 34.22 -18.42
N TYR A 71 0.28 33.66 -18.46
CA TYR A 71 1.41 34.17 -19.20
C TYR A 71 1.39 33.58 -20.60
N ASN A 72 1.37 34.45 -21.61
CA ASN A 72 1.34 34.04 -23.01
C ASN A 72 2.74 33.94 -23.65
N GLY A 73 3.82 33.99 -22.86
CA GLY A 73 5.20 34.00 -23.35
C GLY A 73 5.82 35.39 -23.39
N THR A 74 5.01 36.45 -23.35
CA THR A 74 5.48 37.84 -23.33
C THR A 74 4.82 38.70 -22.25
N SER A 75 3.54 38.48 -21.97
CA SER A 75 2.75 39.25 -21.03
C SER A 75 1.81 38.36 -20.21
N TRP A 76 1.42 38.86 -19.03
CA TRP A 76 0.37 38.24 -18.21
C TRP A 76 -0.99 38.86 -18.51
N SER A 77 -2.04 38.05 -18.54
CA SER A 77 -3.44 38.46 -18.56
C SER A 77 -4.21 37.79 -17.42
N GLN A 78 -5.14 38.52 -16.80
CA GLN A 78 -6.05 37.93 -15.83
C GLN A 78 -7.15 37.18 -16.58
N GLU A 79 -7.43 35.96 -16.14
CA GLU A 79 -8.52 35.15 -16.68
C GLU A 79 -9.80 35.40 -15.87
N SER A 80 -10.95 35.13 -16.50
CA SER A 80 -12.26 35.17 -15.85
C SER A 80 -13.14 34.05 -16.37
N GLY A 81 -13.74 33.25 -15.47
CA GLY A 81 -14.58 32.11 -15.84
C GLY A 81 -15.63 31.75 -14.80
N GLY A 82 -16.08 32.74 -14.02
CA GLY A 82 -17.20 32.57 -13.09
C GLY A 82 -16.83 32.08 -11.69
N TRP A 83 -15.56 31.93 -11.35
CA TRP A 83 -15.12 31.50 -10.00
C TRP A 83 -15.21 32.58 -8.90
N GLY A 84 -15.49 33.83 -9.25
CA GLY A 84 -15.68 34.92 -8.28
C GLY A 84 -14.50 35.07 -7.31
N ALA A 85 -14.78 35.08 -6.01
CA ALA A 85 -13.79 35.19 -4.95
C ALA A 85 -13.32 33.82 -4.39
N THR A 86 -13.59 32.72 -5.09
CA THR A 86 -13.17 31.38 -4.64
C THR A 86 -11.65 31.28 -4.61
N ASN A 87 -11.08 30.69 -3.56
CA ASN A 87 -9.65 30.37 -3.58
C ASN A 87 -9.42 29.20 -4.53
N ILE A 88 -8.55 29.41 -5.51
CA ILE A 88 -8.14 28.36 -6.43
C ILE A 88 -6.88 27.71 -5.86
N ASN A 89 -6.94 26.39 -5.72
CA ASN A 89 -5.93 25.57 -5.05
C ASN A 89 -4.97 24.92 -6.03
N SER A 90 -5.44 24.59 -7.23
CA SER A 90 -4.63 23.92 -8.26
C SER A 90 -4.99 24.37 -9.67
N VAL A 91 -4.00 24.26 -10.56
CA VAL A 91 -4.14 24.50 -12.00
C VAL A 91 -3.38 23.43 -12.78
N SER A 92 -4.08 22.76 -13.70
CA SER A 92 -3.48 21.85 -14.67
C SER A 92 -3.56 22.49 -16.06
N TYR A 93 -2.41 22.88 -16.60
CA TYR A 93 -2.32 23.43 -17.94
C TYR A 93 -1.93 22.34 -18.93
N LEU A 94 -2.91 21.81 -19.67
CA LEU A 94 -2.71 20.70 -20.59
C LEU A 94 -2.29 21.17 -21.98
N SER A 95 -3.00 22.13 -22.55
CA SER A 95 -2.70 22.69 -23.88
C SER A 95 -3.27 24.09 -24.03
N SER A 96 -2.96 24.81 -25.11
CA SER A 96 -3.51 26.16 -25.33
C SER A 96 -5.04 26.22 -25.40
N SER A 97 -5.69 25.10 -25.68
CA SER A 97 -7.15 24.96 -25.73
C SER A 97 -7.74 24.15 -24.57
N GLU A 98 -6.93 23.60 -23.66
CA GLU A 98 -7.43 22.73 -22.59
C GLU A 98 -6.72 23.01 -21.27
N SER A 99 -7.48 23.37 -20.24
CA SER A 99 -6.92 23.67 -18.91
C SER A 99 -7.95 23.44 -17.82
N TRP A 100 -7.48 23.02 -16.65
CA TRP A 100 -8.35 22.75 -15.51
C TRP A 100 -7.89 23.54 -14.29
N ILE A 101 -8.84 24.03 -13.51
CA ILE A 101 -8.58 24.62 -12.20
C ILE A 101 -9.52 24.02 -11.16
N ALA A 102 -9.04 23.94 -9.94
CA ALA A 102 -9.83 23.41 -8.83
C ALA A 102 -9.64 24.25 -7.57
N GLY A 103 -10.70 24.39 -6.79
CA GLY A 103 -10.76 25.30 -5.67
C GLY A 103 -11.60 24.81 -4.50
N ASP A 104 -11.86 25.72 -3.57
CA ASP A 104 -12.69 25.47 -2.41
C ASP A 104 -14.16 25.18 -2.81
N ASN A 105 -14.94 24.61 -1.88
CA ASN A 105 -16.38 24.30 -2.04
C ASN A 105 -16.72 23.30 -3.18
N GLY A 106 -15.82 22.37 -3.49
CA GLY A 106 -16.05 21.35 -4.51
C GLY A 106 -16.07 21.87 -5.94
N HIS A 107 -15.52 23.06 -6.18
CA HIS A 107 -15.52 23.66 -7.49
C HIS A 107 -14.33 23.23 -8.34
N VAL A 108 -14.65 22.71 -9.52
CA VAL A 108 -13.71 22.40 -10.59
C VAL A 108 -14.17 23.15 -11.83
N TRP A 109 -13.25 23.73 -12.61
CA TRP A 109 -13.57 24.37 -13.88
C TRP A 109 -12.67 23.85 -14.99
N GLU A 110 -13.28 23.64 -16.14
CA GLU A 110 -12.65 23.24 -17.39
C GLU A 110 -12.64 24.42 -18.35
N ASN A 111 -11.49 24.72 -18.94
CA ASN A 111 -11.33 25.67 -20.02
C ASN A 111 -11.19 24.90 -21.33
N ASN A 112 -12.23 24.94 -22.14
CA ASN A 112 -12.20 24.43 -23.49
C ASN A 112 -12.17 25.60 -24.49
N SER A 113 -10.99 25.82 -25.08
CA SER A 113 -10.74 26.82 -26.12
C SER A 113 -11.12 28.26 -25.74
N GLY A 114 -10.93 28.62 -24.47
CA GLY A 114 -11.26 29.94 -23.91
C GLY A 114 -12.64 30.02 -23.25
N THR A 115 -13.45 28.96 -23.34
CA THR A 115 -14.75 28.87 -22.67
C THR A 115 -14.61 28.08 -21.37
N TRP A 116 -15.00 28.70 -20.26
CA TRP A 116 -14.97 28.06 -18.95
C TRP A 116 -16.31 27.43 -18.60
N THR A 117 -16.28 26.15 -18.23
CA THR A 117 -17.42 25.40 -17.73
C THR A 117 -17.14 24.92 -16.31
N GLN A 118 -18.08 25.15 -15.40
CA GLN A 118 -17.97 24.67 -14.02
C GLN A 118 -18.50 23.23 -13.89
N HIS A 119 -17.69 22.37 -13.29
CA HIS A 119 -18.05 21.05 -12.80
C HIS A 119 -18.25 21.15 -11.28
N SER A 120 -19.51 21.18 -10.83
CA SER A 120 -19.84 21.25 -9.40
C SER A 120 -19.92 19.87 -8.76
N GLY A 121 -19.26 19.66 -7.62
CA GLY A 121 -19.28 18.39 -6.89
C GLY A 121 -20.63 17.99 -6.29
N THR A 122 -21.71 18.78 -6.43
CA THR A 122 -23.05 18.42 -5.92
C THR A 122 -23.55 17.13 -6.55
N GLY A 123 -23.53 16.03 -5.80
CA GLY A 123 -23.85 14.67 -6.25
C GLY A 123 -22.64 13.72 -6.38
N LYS A 124 -21.41 14.25 -6.33
CA LYS A 124 -20.13 13.52 -6.44
C LYS A 124 -19.27 13.74 -5.18
N TRP A 125 -18.20 14.54 -5.23
CA TRP A 125 -17.36 14.92 -4.07
C TRP A 125 -17.97 16.03 -3.18
N GLY A 126 -19.23 16.40 -3.42
CA GLY A 126 -19.96 17.39 -2.65
C GLY A 126 -19.30 18.76 -2.64
N THR A 127 -19.29 19.40 -1.47
CA THR A 127 -18.68 20.71 -1.22
C THR A 127 -17.26 20.60 -0.66
N ASN A 128 -16.65 19.41 -0.68
CA ASN A 128 -15.30 19.20 -0.18
C ASN A 128 -14.31 20.06 -0.98
N LYS A 129 -13.32 20.62 -0.30
CA LYS A 129 -12.28 21.40 -0.99
C LYS A 129 -11.53 20.47 -1.94
N VAL A 130 -11.36 20.89 -3.19
CA VAL A 130 -10.47 20.18 -4.12
C VAL A 130 -9.07 20.75 -3.96
N ASN A 131 -8.15 19.91 -3.50
CA ASN A 131 -6.76 20.29 -3.26
C ASN A 131 -5.98 20.37 -4.56
N GLU A 132 -6.14 19.37 -5.43
CA GLU A 132 -5.38 19.28 -6.67
C GLU A 132 -6.21 18.73 -7.83
N VAL A 133 -5.91 19.23 -9.04
CA VAL A 133 -6.38 18.72 -10.32
C VAL A 133 -5.18 18.47 -11.21
N SER A 134 -5.14 17.31 -11.84
CA SER A 134 -4.14 16.95 -12.85
C SER A 134 -4.85 16.46 -14.10
N ALA A 135 -4.34 16.87 -15.26
CA ALA A 135 -4.93 16.52 -16.54
C ALA A 135 -3.82 16.06 -17.47
N TYR A 136 -3.92 14.81 -17.91
CA TYR A 136 -3.05 14.22 -18.93
C TYR A 136 -3.66 14.30 -20.33
N THR A 137 -4.98 14.17 -20.43
CA THR A 137 -5.74 14.37 -21.67
C THR A 137 -7.05 15.11 -21.39
N THR A 138 -7.80 15.46 -22.43
CA THR A 138 -9.16 16.04 -22.30
C THR A 138 -10.15 15.10 -21.61
N THR A 139 -9.82 13.81 -21.50
CA THR A 139 -10.67 12.75 -20.94
C THR A 139 -9.89 11.91 -19.93
N SER A 140 -8.83 12.45 -19.35
CA SER A 140 -8.08 11.82 -18.27
C SER A 140 -7.66 12.95 -17.35
N VAL A 141 -8.58 13.25 -16.45
CA VAL A 141 -8.44 14.34 -15.49
C VAL A 141 -8.75 13.79 -14.11
N PHE A 142 -7.80 13.91 -13.20
CA PHE A 142 -7.95 13.45 -11.84
C PHE A 142 -8.03 14.62 -10.88
N ILE A 143 -8.84 14.46 -9.85
CA ILE A 143 -8.89 15.40 -8.72
C ILE A 143 -8.70 14.67 -7.39
N VAL A 144 -8.16 15.41 -6.43
CA VAL A 144 -8.10 14.98 -5.02
C VAL A 144 -8.74 16.01 -4.11
N THR A 145 -9.54 15.53 -3.18
CA THR A 145 -10.26 16.38 -2.21
C THR A 145 -9.57 16.36 -0.85
N ASP A 146 -9.93 17.31 0.01
CA ASP A 146 -9.43 17.42 1.38
C ASP A 146 -9.82 16.24 2.28
N ASN A 147 -10.95 15.60 2.02
CA ASN A 147 -11.36 14.37 2.68
C ASN A 147 -10.71 13.09 2.10
N GLY A 148 -9.78 13.23 1.14
CA GLY A 148 -8.99 12.10 0.62
C GLY A 148 -9.69 11.28 -0.46
N GLU A 149 -10.72 11.83 -1.11
CA GLU A 149 -11.33 11.19 -2.27
C GLU A 149 -10.51 11.44 -3.53
N VAL A 150 -10.51 10.46 -4.43
CA VAL A 150 -9.90 10.54 -5.76
C VAL A 150 -11.00 10.30 -6.78
N TRP A 151 -11.14 11.22 -7.72
CA TRP A 151 -12.12 11.14 -8.80
C TRP A 151 -11.42 11.30 -10.16
N GLU A 152 -11.89 10.56 -11.16
CA GLU A 152 -11.42 10.60 -12.55
C GLU A 152 -12.55 11.07 -13.46
N HIS A 153 -12.26 12.00 -14.36
CA HIS A 153 -13.07 12.32 -15.52
C HIS A 153 -12.47 11.61 -16.73
N ASP A 154 -13.07 10.48 -17.10
CA ASP A 154 -12.57 9.54 -18.11
C ASP A 154 -13.15 9.77 -19.52
N GLY A 155 -14.08 10.72 -19.66
CA GLY A 155 -14.80 11.00 -20.90
C GLY A 155 -15.66 9.83 -21.41
N ASP A 156 -15.82 8.77 -20.62
CA ASP A 156 -16.70 7.65 -20.91
C ASP A 156 -18.16 8.06 -20.64
N MET A 157 -19.10 7.53 -21.40
CA MET A 157 -20.54 7.66 -21.12
C MET A 157 -21.01 6.34 -20.51
N ASP A 158 -21.04 6.33 -19.18
CA ASP A 158 -21.77 5.42 -18.26
C ASP A 158 -21.58 3.90 -18.45
N SER A 159 -20.93 3.25 -17.48
CA SER A 159 -21.05 1.80 -17.25
C SER A 159 -21.73 1.42 -15.92
N ASN A 160 -22.24 2.39 -15.15
CA ASN A 160 -22.86 2.18 -13.84
C ASN A 160 -24.36 1.80 -13.93
N ASN A 161 -24.97 1.96 -15.11
CA ASN A 161 -26.35 1.51 -15.40
C ASN A 161 -27.37 2.07 -14.38
N ASP A 162 -27.18 3.31 -13.92
CA ASP A 162 -28.08 3.99 -12.99
C ASP A 162 -29.30 4.64 -13.67
N GLY A 163 -29.34 4.63 -15.01
CA GLY A 163 -30.48 5.09 -15.79
C GLY A 163 -30.62 6.61 -15.90
N THR A 164 -29.61 7.38 -15.52
CA THR A 164 -29.58 8.83 -15.74
C THR A 164 -28.76 9.19 -16.98
N ALA A 165 -29.42 9.79 -17.98
CA ALA A 165 -28.78 10.17 -19.23
C ALA A 165 -28.02 11.50 -19.11
N ASN A 166 -26.77 11.51 -19.61
CA ASN A 166 -25.93 12.67 -19.95
C ASN A 166 -25.30 13.47 -18.79
N ASP A 167 -24.51 12.85 -17.91
CA ASP A 167 -23.57 13.56 -17.03
C ASP A 167 -22.11 13.28 -17.47
N PRO A 168 -21.20 14.27 -17.62
CA PRO A 168 -19.77 14.01 -17.71
C PRO A 168 -19.33 13.09 -16.55
N VAL A 169 -18.92 11.87 -16.89
CA VAL A 169 -18.72 10.78 -15.93
C VAL A 169 -17.47 11.09 -15.10
N TRP A 170 -17.72 11.46 -13.85
CA TRP A 170 -16.70 11.47 -12.84
C TRP A 170 -16.82 10.16 -12.06
N THR A 171 -15.84 9.28 -12.24
CA THR A 171 -15.76 8.00 -11.56
C THR A 171 -14.98 8.17 -10.25
N GLN A 172 -15.51 7.66 -9.14
CA GLN A 172 -14.79 7.68 -7.87
C GLN A 172 -13.84 6.48 -7.77
N HIS A 173 -12.54 6.73 -7.67
CA HIS A 173 -11.52 5.67 -7.48
C HIS A 173 -11.27 5.40 -5.99
N SER A 174 -11.77 6.27 -5.13
CA SER A 174 -11.78 6.09 -3.68
C SER A 174 -13.01 5.39 -3.15
N GLY A 175 -12.93 4.07 -2.96
CA GLY A 175 -13.89 3.36 -2.12
C GLY A 175 -13.74 3.80 -0.66
N THR A 176 -14.84 3.84 0.09
CA THR A 176 -14.83 4.06 1.55
C THR A 176 -13.87 3.06 2.21
N GLY A 177 -12.70 3.55 2.63
CA GLY A 177 -11.64 2.73 3.23
C GLY A 177 -10.50 2.31 2.30
N ARG A 178 -10.43 2.74 1.04
CA ARG A 178 -9.28 2.46 0.15
C ARG A 178 -8.17 3.53 0.23
N TRP A 179 -8.50 4.72 0.75
CA TRP A 179 -7.61 5.87 0.86
C TRP A 179 -7.91 6.61 2.18
N THR A 180 -7.26 6.22 3.28
CA THR A 180 -7.49 6.82 4.62
C THR A 180 -6.41 7.80 5.05
N THR A 181 -5.57 8.25 4.11
CA THR A 181 -4.79 9.45 4.38
C THR A 181 -5.78 10.62 4.41
N ASN A 182 -6.14 11.10 5.59
CA ASN A 182 -7.09 12.20 5.81
C ASN A 182 -6.62 13.57 5.25
N ALA A 183 -5.73 13.57 4.24
CA ALA A 183 -5.26 14.74 3.52
C ALA A 183 -4.40 14.27 2.32
N LEU A 184 -5.01 13.81 1.23
CA LEU A 184 -4.32 13.78 -0.06
C LEU A 184 -4.07 15.23 -0.50
N LYS A 185 -2.83 15.51 -0.93
CA LYS A 185 -2.35 16.87 -1.21
C LYS A 185 -2.02 17.08 -2.67
N ASP A 186 -1.51 16.05 -3.34
CA ASP A 186 -0.99 16.16 -4.69
C ASP A 186 -1.38 14.93 -5.53
N ILE A 187 -1.65 15.17 -6.81
CA ILE A 187 -1.94 14.15 -7.81
C ILE A 187 -1.27 14.54 -9.13
N SER A 188 -0.57 13.61 -9.76
CA SER A 188 0.04 13.86 -11.07
C SER A 188 -0.04 12.64 -11.97
N ASP A 189 -0.63 12.85 -13.14
CA ASP A 189 -0.63 11.97 -14.32
C ASP A 189 0.28 12.54 -15.43
N ARG A 190 1.00 13.63 -15.13
CA ARG A 190 1.66 14.43 -16.15
C ARG A 190 2.80 13.62 -16.77
N TYR A 191 2.66 13.30 -18.06
CA TYR A 191 3.59 12.57 -18.92
C TYR A 191 3.53 11.04 -18.89
N SER A 192 2.55 10.42 -18.25
CA SER A 192 2.37 8.96 -18.34
C SER A 192 0.91 8.55 -18.11
N THR A 193 0.55 7.32 -18.47
CA THR A 193 -0.73 6.73 -18.08
C THR A 193 -0.77 6.35 -16.58
N GLU A 194 0.28 6.63 -15.82
CA GLU A 194 0.41 6.32 -14.41
C GLU A 194 0.04 7.56 -13.60
N VAL A 195 -0.83 7.39 -12.60
CA VAL A 195 -1.25 8.51 -11.74
C VAL A 195 -0.62 8.33 -10.37
N TRP A 196 0.10 9.34 -9.92
CA TRP A 196 0.77 9.35 -8.63
C TRP A 196 0.00 10.24 -7.67
N VAL A 197 -0.33 9.74 -6.49
CA VAL A 197 -1.08 10.49 -5.48
C VAL A 197 -0.30 10.53 -4.17
N ALA A 198 -0.11 11.70 -3.60
CA ALA A 198 0.62 11.90 -2.35
C ALA A 198 -0.26 12.60 -1.30
N GLY A 199 -0.08 12.23 -0.03
CA GLY A 199 -0.81 12.82 1.09
C GLY A 199 0.05 13.12 2.31
N ALA A 200 -0.58 13.66 3.36
CA ALA A 200 0.09 14.12 4.58
C ALA A 200 0.88 13.03 5.35
N SER A 201 0.70 11.75 5.02
CA SER A 201 1.48 10.64 5.58
C SER A 201 2.84 10.43 4.90
N GLY A 202 3.15 11.15 3.83
CA GLY A 202 4.38 11.00 3.05
C GLY A 202 4.42 9.74 2.17
N LYS A 203 3.30 9.01 2.06
CA LYS A 203 3.16 7.88 1.14
C LYS A 203 2.77 8.38 -0.25
N VAL A 204 3.40 7.80 -1.26
CA VAL A 204 3.14 8.03 -2.67
C VAL A 204 2.47 6.76 -3.21
N PHE A 205 1.29 6.91 -3.80
CA PHE A 205 0.50 5.81 -4.35
C PHE A 205 0.47 5.91 -5.86
N GLU A 206 0.55 4.77 -6.54
CA GLU A 206 0.51 4.68 -7.99
C GLU A 206 -0.82 4.02 -8.40
N LEU A 207 -1.70 4.78 -9.05
CA LEU A 207 -2.84 4.23 -9.78
C LEU A 207 -2.35 3.91 -11.19
N ASN A 208 -2.03 2.63 -11.38
CA ASN A 208 -1.66 2.08 -12.67
C ASN A 208 -2.91 1.56 -13.40
N PRO A 209 -3.10 1.85 -14.70
CA PRO A 209 -3.79 0.90 -15.57
C PRO A 209 -3.06 -0.43 -15.45
N PRO A 210 -3.75 -1.58 -15.46
CA PRO A 210 -3.18 -2.87 -15.05
C PRO A 210 -1.82 -3.14 -15.71
N LYS A 211 -0.71 -2.85 -15.00
CA LYS A 211 0.66 -3.07 -15.48
C LYS A 211 0.93 -4.55 -15.75
N TRP A 212 0.23 -5.37 -14.99
CA TRP A 212 0.13 -6.80 -15.18
C TRP A 212 -1.36 -7.15 -15.21
N THR A 213 -1.87 -7.50 -16.38
CA THR A 213 -3.00 -8.40 -16.41
C THR A 213 -2.50 -9.73 -15.86
N ALA A 214 -3.32 -10.43 -15.06
CA ALA A 214 -3.04 -11.78 -14.62
C ALA A 214 -3.16 -12.77 -15.80
N ASN A 215 -2.54 -12.43 -16.91
CA ASN A 215 -2.70 -13.13 -18.15
C ASN A 215 -1.73 -14.32 -18.12
N THR A 216 -2.29 -15.51 -18.25
CA THR A 216 -1.54 -16.77 -18.39
C THR A 216 -0.70 -16.79 -19.67
N THR A 217 -0.76 -15.74 -20.49
CA THR A 217 0.04 -15.53 -21.70
C THR A 217 1.04 -14.38 -21.53
N ALA A 218 2.26 -14.63 -22.00
CA ALA A 218 3.35 -13.66 -21.94
C ALA A 218 3.06 -12.41 -22.77
N THR A 219 3.47 -11.25 -22.27
CA THR A 219 3.38 -9.96 -22.96
C THR A 219 4.77 -9.48 -23.34
N THR A 220 4.87 -8.58 -24.31
CA THR A 220 6.16 -8.03 -24.74
C THR A 220 6.24 -6.52 -24.48
N VAL A 221 7.45 -6.06 -24.18
CA VAL A 221 7.80 -4.64 -24.08
C VAL A 221 9.16 -4.42 -24.72
N THR A 222 9.31 -3.34 -25.48
CA THR A 222 10.59 -2.99 -26.11
C THR A 222 11.24 -1.86 -25.33
N VAL A 223 12.45 -2.09 -24.82
CA VAL A 223 13.26 -1.07 -24.13
C VAL A 223 14.60 -0.99 -24.84
N ASN A 224 14.97 0.20 -25.31
CA ASN A 224 16.23 0.46 -26.04
C ASN A 224 16.47 -0.49 -27.22
N GLY A 225 15.41 -0.89 -27.93
CA GLY A 225 15.48 -1.80 -29.07
C GLY A 225 15.59 -3.29 -28.74
N VAL A 226 15.62 -3.65 -27.44
CA VAL A 226 15.56 -5.05 -26.99
C VAL A 226 14.11 -5.39 -26.64
N VAL A 227 13.61 -6.50 -27.18
CA VAL A 227 12.28 -7.02 -26.86
C VAL A 227 12.39 -7.92 -25.63
N TYR A 228 11.72 -7.50 -24.56
CA TYR A 228 11.55 -8.28 -23.35
C TYR A 228 10.18 -8.93 -23.35
N THR A 229 10.15 -10.24 -23.14
CA THR A 229 8.94 -11.01 -22.91
C THR A 229 8.76 -11.17 -21.41
N ARG A 230 7.64 -10.69 -20.87
CA ARG A 230 7.33 -10.74 -19.43
C ARG A 230 6.04 -11.52 -19.17
N SER A 231 6.02 -12.31 -18.11
CA SER A 231 4.86 -13.08 -17.68
C SER A 231 4.64 -12.99 -16.17
N LEU A 232 3.37 -13.01 -15.76
CA LEU A 232 2.93 -13.11 -14.37
C LEU A 232 2.07 -14.36 -14.24
N TYR A 233 2.53 -15.32 -13.46
CA TYR A 233 1.80 -16.54 -13.15
C TYR A 233 1.21 -16.47 -11.76
N LEU A 234 -0.05 -16.87 -11.65
CA LEU A 234 -0.74 -17.09 -10.39
C LEU A 234 -1.05 -18.57 -10.31
N GLN A 235 -0.66 -19.20 -9.21
CA GLN A 235 -0.90 -20.62 -8.99
C GLN A 235 -1.41 -20.79 -7.57
N ASN A 236 -2.48 -21.55 -7.37
CA ASN A 236 -2.82 -22.01 -6.04
C ASN A 236 -1.77 -23.01 -5.57
N VAL A 237 -1.79 -23.35 -4.29
CA VAL A 237 -0.85 -24.32 -3.73
C VAL A 237 -1.57 -25.59 -3.28
N CYS A 238 -0.79 -26.64 -3.09
CA CYS A 238 -1.19 -27.84 -2.39
C CYS A 238 -0.45 -27.92 -1.08
N ARG A 239 -1.12 -28.45 -0.06
CA ARG A 239 -0.56 -28.65 1.27
C ARG A 239 -0.66 -30.09 1.68
N ASP A 240 0.37 -30.60 2.32
CA ASP A 240 0.32 -31.87 3.02
C ASP A 240 -0.66 -31.79 4.20
N ASP A 241 -1.62 -32.72 4.27
CA ASP A 241 -2.70 -32.69 5.27
C ASP A 241 -2.21 -32.87 6.71
N SER A 242 -1.02 -33.46 6.88
CA SER A 242 -0.48 -33.82 8.19
C SER A 242 0.38 -32.69 8.80
N THR A 243 1.12 -31.98 7.96
CA THR A 243 2.09 -30.94 8.36
C THR A 243 1.62 -29.53 8.00
N GLY A 244 0.68 -29.39 7.06
CA GLY A 244 0.24 -28.11 6.52
C GLY A 244 1.27 -27.42 5.63
N ASN A 245 2.41 -28.07 5.33
CA ASN A 245 3.46 -27.51 4.49
C ASN A 245 3.02 -27.45 3.02
N ILE A 246 3.48 -26.44 2.30
CA ILE A 246 3.28 -26.35 0.84
C ILE A 246 4.13 -27.43 0.16
N THR A 247 3.51 -28.27 -0.65
CA THR A 247 4.15 -29.39 -1.33
C THR A 247 4.37 -29.13 -2.81
N VAL A 248 3.36 -28.59 -3.49
CA VAL A 248 3.43 -28.22 -4.91
C VAL A 248 2.52 -27.00 -5.19
N VAL A 249 2.67 -26.44 -6.39
CA VAL A 249 1.77 -25.42 -6.94
C VAL A 249 0.95 -26.01 -8.07
N THR A 250 -0.27 -25.50 -8.28
CA THR A 250 -1.16 -25.95 -9.35
C THR A 250 -0.64 -25.58 -10.74
N ASP A 251 -1.37 -25.91 -11.80
CA ASP A 251 -1.01 -25.60 -13.19
C ASP A 251 -0.74 -24.11 -13.50
N THR A 252 -0.26 -23.86 -14.71
CA THR A 252 0.01 -22.50 -15.22
C THR A 252 -1.32 -21.74 -15.37
N GLY A 253 -1.68 -20.96 -14.35
CA GLY A 253 -2.87 -20.12 -14.36
C GLY A 253 -3.82 -20.30 -13.18
N GLY A 254 -3.52 -21.20 -12.25
CA GLY A 254 -4.29 -21.32 -11.00
C GLY A 254 -5.72 -21.81 -11.22
N THR A 255 -5.94 -22.53 -12.33
CA THR A 255 -7.27 -23.02 -12.73
C THR A 255 -7.52 -24.45 -12.27
N ALA A 256 -6.47 -25.23 -12.05
CA ALA A 256 -6.61 -26.58 -11.52
C ALA A 256 -7.03 -26.56 -10.04
N GLU A 257 -8.19 -27.16 -9.76
CA GLU A 257 -8.73 -27.37 -8.42
C GLU A 257 -8.28 -28.72 -7.82
N ALA A 258 -7.09 -29.19 -8.21
CA ALA A 258 -6.57 -30.50 -7.83
C ALA A 258 -5.05 -30.49 -7.67
N CYS A 259 -4.56 -31.28 -6.72
CA CYS A 259 -3.13 -31.50 -6.46
C CYS A 259 -2.52 -32.50 -7.43
N THR A 260 -2.40 -32.09 -8.69
CA THR A 260 -1.77 -32.89 -9.74
C THR A 260 -0.25 -32.97 -9.53
N GLY A 261 0.29 -34.19 -9.44
CA GLY A 261 1.73 -34.42 -9.24
C GLY A 261 2.23 -34.32 -7.80
N SER A 262 1.32 -34.26 -6.81
CA SER A 262 1.66 -34.25 -5.39
C SER A 262 1.66 -35.64 -4.74
N PRO A 263 2.36 -35.84 -3.60
CA PRO A 263 2.23 -37.03 -2.77
C PRO A 263 0.78 -37.31 -2.31
N SER A 264 0.49 -38.56 -1.94
CA SER A 264 -0.83 -38.94 -1.39
C SER A 264 -1.07 -38.31 -0.02
N GLY A 265 -2.20 -37.63 0.17
CA GLY A 265 -2.53 -36.95 1.43
C GLY A 265 -2.36 -35.43 1.37
N ASP A 266 -2.36 -34.85 0.17
CA ASP A 266 -2.30 -33.40 -0.01
C ASP A 266 -3.67 -32.82 -0.36
N SER A 267 -4.01 -31.71 0.30
CA SER A 267 -5.20 -30.91 0.02
C SER A 267 -4.88 -29.67 -0.81
N TRP A 268 -5.82 -29.37 -1.71
CA TRP A 268 -5.80 -28.15 -2.50
C TRP A 268 -6.12 -26.92 -1.64
N ASP A 269 -5.25 -25.90 -1.72
CA ASP A 269 -5.35 -24.64 -0.98
C ASP A 269 -5.53 -23.47 -1.97
N PRO A 270 -6.77 -23.03 -2.23
CA PRO A 270 -7.07 -21.82 -3.02
C PRO A 270 -6.90 -20.51 -2.24
N SER A 271 -6.62 -20.59 -0.94
CA SER A 271 -6.40 -19.43 -0.09
C SER A 271 -4.95 -18.96 -0.18
N THR A 272 -4.00 -19.82 -0.51
CA THR A 272 -2.59 -19.47 -0.72
C THR A 272 -2.22 -19.53 -2.19
N LEU A 273 -1.56 -18.48 -2.66
CA LEU A 273 -1.10 -18.35 -4.04
C LEU A 273 0.40 -18.24 -4.07
N LYS A 274 1.03 -18.91 -5.05
CA LYS A 274 2.33 -18.51 -5.53
C LYS A 274 2.16 -17.52 -6.67
N ILE A 275 2.80 -16.37 -6.54
CA ILE A 275 2.91 -15.37 -7.60
C ILE A 275 4.32 -15.51 -8.16
N THR A 276 4.45 -15.75 -9.47
CA THR A 276 5.74 -15.85 -10.14
C THR A 276 5.80 -14.83 -11.27
N THR A 277 6.84 -14.02 -11.29
CA THR A 277 7.12 -13.10 -12.41
C THR A 277 8.37 -13.55 -13.14
N THR A 278 8.28 -13.59 -14.46
CA THR A 278 9.43 -13.91 -15.32
C THR A 278 9.63 -12.81 -16.36
N VAL A 279 10.88 -12.48 -16.64
CA VAL A 279 11.29 -11.61 -17.75
C VAL A 279 12.38 -12.31 -18.55
N SER A 280 12.19 -12.47 -19.85
CA SER A 280 13.15 -13.08 -20.77
C SER A 280 13.39 -12.17 -21.97
N TRP A 281 14.55 -12.30 -22.61
CA TRP A 281 14.91 -11.59 -23.83
C TRP A 281 15.84 -12.45 -24.68
N ALA A 282 15.94 -12.12 -25.97
CA ALA A 282 16.77 -12.89 -26.90
C ALA A 282 18.25 -12.86 -26.46
N GLY A 283 18.84 -14.06 -26.29
CA GLY A 283 20.26 -14.23 -25.95
C GLY A 283 20.63 -14.00 -24.47
N GLY A 284 19.66 -13.81 -23.58
CA GLY A 284 19.90 -13.73 -22.13
C GLY A 284 19.16 -14.79 -21.32
N GLU A 285 19.65 -15.02 -20.10
CA GLU A 285 19.01 -15.90 -19.12
C GLU A 285 17.76 -15.22 -18.53
N PRO A 286 16.60 -15.90 -18.49
CA PRO A 286 15.39 -15.33 -17.89
C PRO A 286 15.56 -15.00 -16.41
N LEU A 287 15.10 -13.83 -16.00
CA LEU A 287 14.97 -13.45 -14.60
C LEU A 287 13.62 -13.94 -14.08
N THR A 288 13.62 -14.70 -12.98
CA THR A 288 12.39 -15.19 -12.34
C THR A 288 12.44 -14.90 -10.84
N THR A 289 11.36 -14.36 -10.30
CA THR A 289 11.13 -14.24 -8.85
C THR A 289 9.74 -14.73 -8.50
N SER A 290 9.56 -15.23 -7.27
CA SER A 290 8.27 -15.68 -6.80
C SER A 290 8.05 -15.41 -5.32
N GLU A 291 6.81 -15.14 -4.95
CA GLU A 291 6.36 -14.92 -3.58
C GLU A 291 5.07 -15.70 -3.31
N TYR A 292 4.81 -16.04 -2.04
CA TYR A 292 3.58 -16.67 -1.62
C TYR A 292 2.69 -15.68 -0.88
N ILE A 293 1.42 -15.58 -1.28
CA ILE A 293 0.42 -14.75 -0.61
C ILE A 293 -0.72 -15.65 -0.11
N THR A 294 -0.91 -15.69 1.21
CA THR A 294 -2.04 -16.36 1.84
C THR A 294 -3.14 -15.36 2.17
N ARG A 295 -4.36 -15.67 1.73
CA ARG A 295 -5.57 -14.89 1.94
C ARG A 295 -6.37 -15.50 3.07
N TRP A 296 -6.93 -14.63 3.89
CA TRP A 296 -7.86 -14.99 4.93
C TRP A 296 -9.23 -14.40 4.57
N LYS A 297 -10.32 -15.06 4.95
CA LYS A 297 -11.63 -14.40 4.92
C LYS A 297 -11.58 -13.19 5.86
N ASN A 298 -12.22 -12.08 5.48
CA ASN A 298 -12.54 -10.99 6.42
C ASN A 298 -13.50 -11.56 7.48
N SER A 299 -12.93 -12.16 8.51
CA SER A 299 -13.68 -12.88 9.56
C SER A 299 -13.46 -12.13 10.86
N SER A 300 -14.51 -11.50 11.39
CA SER A 300 -14.51 -11.13 12.81
C SER A 300 -14.69 -12.42 13.61
N CYS A 301 -13.67 -12.85 14.33
CA CYS A 301 -13.77 -14.03 15.19
C CYS A 301 -14.45 -13.64 16.50
N THR A 302 -15.68 -14.09 16.71
CA THR A 302 -16.35 -13.95 18.02
C THR A 302 -16.21 -15.28 18.76
N GLN A 303 -15.29 -15.33 19.72
CA GLN A 303 -15.11 -16.48 20.59
C GLN A 303 -16.28 -16.53 21.60
N THR A 304 -17.30 -17.34 21.33
CA THR A 304 -18.50 -17.40 22.18
C THR A 304 -18.46 -18.52 23.23
N ALA A 305 -17.51 -19.45 23.18
CA ALA A 305 -17.33 -20.47 24.23
C ALA A 305 -15.92 -21.07 24.26
N TRP A 306 -15.50 -21.54 25.45
CA TRP A 306 -14.18 -22.14 25.74
C TRP A 306 -14.24 -23.64 26.14
N SER A 307 -15.38 -24.31 25.98
CA SER A 307 -15.56 -25.78 26.04
C SER A 307 -16.98 -26.10 25.50
N THR A 308 -17.36 -27.27 24.98
CA THR A 308 -17.26 -28.66 25.47
C THR A 308 -17.57 -29.66 24.34
N SER A 309 -17.19 -30.92 24.55
CA SER A 309 -17.65 -32.13 23.84
C SER A 309 -19.06 -32.04 23.23
N GLY A 310 -19.17 -32.40 21.95
CA GLY A 310 -20.43 -32.91 21.37
C GLY A 310 -21.20 -32.01 20.39
N VAL A 311 -20.60 -31.00 19.77
CA VAL A 311 -21.29 -30.21 18.72
C VAL A 311 -20.70 -30.50 17.34
N THR A 312 -21.56 -30.87 16.40
CA THR A 312 -21.27 -31.01 14.97
C THR A 312 -21.22 -29.62 14.30
N ASP A 313 -20.12 -28.89 14.57
CA ASP A 313 -19.45 -27.73 13.90
C ASP A 313 -20.26 -26.51 13.36
N PRO A 314 -19.71 -25.27 13.46
CA PRO A 314 -18.61 -24.85 12.56
C PRO A 314 -17.36 -24.22 13.24
N ARG A 315 -16.23 -24.38 12.53
CA ARG A 315 -14.81 -24.48 12.98
C ARG A 315 -14.13 -23.25 13.62
N ALA A 316 -13.07 -23.57 14.38
CA ALA A 316 -12.11 -22.67 15.04
C ALA A 316 -11.10 -22.01 14.08
N CYS A 317 -10.96 -20.69 14.16
CA CYS A 317 -9.92 -19.95 13.43
C CYS A 317 -8.59 -19.86 14.21
N PRO A 318 -7.42 -19.91 13.55
CA PRO A 318 -7.25 -20.14 12.11
C PRO A 318 -7.62 -21.58 11.75
N THR A 319 -8.57 -21.74 10.84
CA THR A 319 -8.96 -23.04 10.33
C THR A 319 -7.89 -23.48 9.34
N VAL A 320 -7.47 -24.74 9.39
CA VAL A 320 -6.75 -25.38 8.27
C VAL A 320 -7.63 -25.60 7.04
N ASP A 321 -8.89 -25.14 7.08
CA ASP A 321 -9.82 -25.19 5.95
C ASP A 321 -9.58 -24.02 5.00
N TYR A 322 -8.54 -24.19 4.20
CA TYR A 322 -8.19 -23.28 3.12
C TYR A 322 -9.17 -23.33 1.93
N SER A 323 -10.14 -24.25 1.96
CA SER A 323 -10.98 -24.71 0.84
C SER A 323 -12.18 -23.81 0.49
N THR A 324 -12.41 -22.69 1.18
CA THR A 324 -13.69 -21.96 1.09
C THR A 324 -13.71 -20.77 0.12
N ARG A 325 -12.75 -20.66 -0.82
CA ARG A 325 -12.76 -19.62 -1.86
C ARG A 325 -12.53 -20.20 -3.25
N THR A 326 -13.11 -19.53 -4.24
CA THR A 326 -12.94 -19.79 -5.68
C THR A 326 -11.59 -19.26 -6.17
N ASN A 327 -11.08 -19.85 -7.26
CA ASN A 327 -9.86 -19.41 -7.96
C ASN A 327 -9.84 -17.90 -8.23
N ILE A 328 -8.64 -17.32 -8.22
CA ILE A 328 -8.42 -16.02 -8.85
C ILE A 328 -8.27 -16.25 -10.34
N SER A 329 -9.29 -15.88 -11.11
CA SER A 329 -9.20 -15.90 -12.55
C SER A 329 -8.28 -14.79 -13.05
N GLY A 330 -7.40 -15.14 -13.98
CA GLY A 330 -6.44 -14.25 -14.62
C GLY A 330 -7.01 -13.09 -15.44
N THR A 331 -8.33 -13.00 -15.51
CA THR A 331 -9.08 -12.03 -16.32
C THR A 331 -9.40 -10.72 -15.59
N THR A 332 -9.07 -10.62 -14.31
CA THR A 332 -9.35 -9.42 -13.50
C THR A 332 -8.07 -8.62 -13.26
N SER A 333 -8.18 -7.28 -13.33
CA SER A 333 -7.13 -6.37 -12.89
C SER A 333 -6.81 -6.65 -11.41
N LEU A 334 -5.62 -7.17 -11.14
CA LEU A 334 -5.18 -7.37 -9.77
C LEU A 334 -4.62 -6.06 -9.22
N THR A 335 -5.36 -5.44 -8.31
CA THR A 335 -4.80 -4.39 -7.46
C THR A 335 -4.23 -5.04 -6.21
N MET A 336 -2.91 -5.03 -6.05
CA MET A 336 -2.31 -5.22 -4.72
C MET A 336 -2.51 -3.93 -3.94
N THR A 337 -3.66 -3.78 -3.29
CA THR A 337 -3.80 -2.78 -2.24
C THR A 337 -2.95 -3.21 -1.06
N SER A 338 -2.12 -2.31 -0.53
CA SER A 338 -1.48 -2.52 0.77
C SER A 338 -2.55 -2.97 1.77
N VAL A 339 -2.31 -4.09 2.43
CA VAL A 339 -3.24 -4.62 3.43
C VAL A 339 -3.40 -3.57 4.52
N ILE A 340 -4.62 -3.09 4.70
CA ILE A 340 -5.01 -2.37 5.92
C ILE A 340 -4.93 -3.42 7.02
N LEU A 341 -3.87 -3.36 7.82
CA LEU A 341 -3.76 -4.20 9.00
C LEU A 341 -4.73 -3.62 10.03
N SER A 342 -5.91 -4.24 10.14
CA SER A 342 -6.75 -4.08 11.31
C SER A 342 -6.18 -4.94 12.43
N GLY A 343 -5.49 -4.29 13.37
CA GLY A 343 -5.19 -4.89 14.67
C GLY A 343 -3.93 -5.75 14.75
N THR A 344 -3.94 -6.61 15.76
CA THR A 344 -2.78 -7.37 16.25
C THR A 344 -2.63 -8.68 15.51
N GLY A 345 -1.48 -8.92 14.88
CA GLY A 345 -1.11 -10.23 14.33
C GLY A 345 -0.32 -11.02 15.37
N THR A 346 -0.46 -12.35 15.38
CA THR A 346 0.43 -13.24 16.14
C THR A 346 0.99 -14.32 15.22
N LEU A 347 2.31 -14.48 15.25
CA LEU A 347 3.05 -15.55 14.58
C LEU A 347 3.59 -16.50 15.65
N THR A 348 3.58 -17.81 15.36
CA THR A 348 4.19 -18.83 16.22
C THR A 348 5.30 -19.51 15.44
N SER A 349 6.48 -19.65 16.04
CA SER A 349 7.61 -20.34 15.42
C SER A 349 7.39 -21.85 15.40
N THR A 350 8.12 -22.53 14.53
CA THR A 350 8.39 -23.96 14.69
C THR A 350 9.22 -24.22 15.96
N ALA A 351 9.40 -25.49 16.31
CA ALA A 351 10.36 -25.87 17.35
C ALA A 351 11.79 -25.75 16.82
N LEU A 352 12.62 -24.99 17.53
CA LEU A 352 14.04 -24.80 17.27
C LEU A 352 14.83 -25.77 18.16
N ASP A 353 15.65 -26.64 17.57
CA ASP A 353 16.47 -27.62 18.27
C ASP A 353 17.91 -27.07 18.45
N THR A 354 18.44 -27.08 19.66
CA THR A 354 19.78 -26.58 19.99
C THR A 354 20.84 -27.69 20.06
N THR A 355 20.73 -28.68 19.18
CA THR A 355 21.26 -30.06 19.28
C THR A 355 22.77 -30.28 19.46
N ASP A 356 23.58 -29.24 19.62
CA ASP A 356 25.04 -29.36 19.74
C ASP A 356 25.52 -29.57 21.20
N LEU A 357 24.60 -29.78 22.14
CA LEU A 357 24.88 -29.98 23.55
C LEU A 357 24.33 -31.35 23.96
N ASN A 358 25.24 -32.30 24.20
CA ASN A 358 25.06 -33.68 24.64
C ASN A 358 23.60 -34.08 24.94
N ASP A 359 23.12 -35.16 24.29
CA ASP A 359 21.79 -35.79 24.33
C ASP A 359 21.21 -36.17 25.72
N ALA A 360 21.79 -35.68 26.82
CA ALA A 360 21.26 -35.86 28.16
C ALA A 360 20.04 -34.95 28.42
N VAL A 361 19.01 -35.52 29.06
CA VAL A 361 17.83 -34.79 29.52
C VAL A 361 18.27 -33.75 30.56
N ASN A 362 17.86 -32.50 30.42
CA ASN A 362 18.25 -31.34 31.24
C ASN A 362 19.70 -30.82 31.07
N SER A 363 20.36 -31.05 29.93
CA SER A 363 21.67 -30.42 29.60
C SER A 363 21.60 -29.40 28.46
N GLY A 364 20.43 -28.80 28.21
CA GLY A 364 20.27 -27.77 27.19
C GLY A 364 20.98 -26.44 27.51
N PRO A 365 21.06 -25.51 26.54
CA PRO A 365 21.76 -24.25 26.70
C PRO A 365 21.09 -23.32 27.73
N SER A 366 21.83 -22.28 28.13
CA SER A 366 21.31 -21.16 28.92
C SER A 366 20.82 -20.04 28.00
N TYR A 367 19.57 -19.63 28.13
CA TYR A 367 19.00 -18.52 27.37
C TYR A 367 19.63 -17.17 27.81
N ASN A 368 19.88 -16.28 26.85
CA ASN A 368 20.36 -14.92 27.13
C ASN A 368 19.33 -13.85 26.77
N SER A 369 18.95 -13.79 25.49
CA SER A 369 18.18 -12.68 24.96
C SER A 369 17.48 -13.07 23.67
N VAL A 370 16.45 -12.33 23.32
CA VAL A 370 15.88 -12.33 21.97
C VAL A 370 16.09 -10.97 21.31
N MET A 371 16.30 -10.95 20.00
CA MET A 371 16.20 -9.75 19.19
C MET A 371 15.44 -10.04 17.91
N TRP A 372 15.03 -8.99 17.21
CA TRP A 372 14.32 -9.10 15.94
C TRP A 372 14.88 -8.08 14.96
N LEU A 373 14.85 -8.41 13.67
CA LEU A 373 15.23 -7.54 12.56
C LEU A 373 13.98 -7.16 11.76
N GLY A 374 13.94 -5.94 11.26
CA GLY A 374 12.81 -5.39 10.53
C GLY A 374 12.55 -3.92 10.85
N SER A 375 11.33 -3.46 10.58
CA SER A 375 10.93 -2.05 10.72
C SER A 375 9.90 -1.83 11.83
N LYS A 376 10.03 -0.71 12.55
CA LYS A 376 9.10 -0.26 13.59
C LYS A 376 8.60 1.16 13.29
N PRO A 377 7.57 1.32 12.42
CA PRO A 377 7.05 2.63 12.09
C PRO A 377 6.21 3.21 13.25
N GLY A 378 6.41 4.50 13.55
CA GLY A 378 5.57 5.25 14.49
C GLY A 378 5.46 4.63 15.88
N THR A 379 4.22 4.42 16.34
CA THR A 379 3.90 3.84 17.66
C THR A 379 3.68 2.32 17.62
N SER A 380 3.97 1.68 16.50
CA SER A 380 3.87 0.22 16.39
C SER A 380 4.80 -0.47 17.37
N ASN A 381 4.49 -1.73 17.71
CA ASN A 381 5.26 -2.52 18.66
C ASN A 381 5.32 -3.99 18.26
N THR A 382 6.46 -4.61 18.58
CA THR A 382 6.68 -6.04 18.53
C THR A 382 6.75 -6.58 19.96
N SER A 383 5.95 -7.58 20.27
CA SER A 383 5.93 -8.22 21.58
C SER A 383 6.14 -9.73 21.47
N PHE A 384 6.62 -10.36 22.53
CA PHE A 384 7.11 -11.73 22.47
C PHE A 384 6.67 -12.58 23.66
N GLN A 385 6.47 -13.87 23.39
CA GLN A 385 6.44 -14.94 24.37
C GLN A 385 7.38 -16.05 23.91
N MET A 386 7.99 -16.78 24.85
CA MET A 386 8.87 -17.90 24.54
C MET A 386 8.49 -19.13 25.38
N ALA A 387 8.73 -20.30 24.84
CA ALA A 387 8.55 -21.58 25.48
C ALA A 387 9.81 -22.42 25.25
N ALA A 388 10.15 -23.28 26.22
CA ALA A 388 11.25 -24.22 26.07
C ALA A 388 10.85 -25.60 26.63
N SER A 389 11.39 -26.67 26.05
CA SER A 389 11.08 -28.05 26.41
C SER A 389 12.23 -29.00 26.05
N ASP A 390 12.27 -30.17 26.68
CA ASP A 390 13.14 -31.27 26.27
C ASP A 390 12.51 -32.14 25.17
N CYS A 391 11.28 -31.81 24.76
CA CYS A 391 10.54 -32.49 23.70
C CYS A 391 10.27 -31.52 22.51
N PRO A 392 10.40 -32.00 21.26
CA PRO A 392 10.19 -31.17 20.07
C PRO A 392 8.74 -30.68 19.90
N ASN A 393 7.79 -31.32 20.59
CA ASN A 393 6.37 -31.00 20.59
C ASN A 393 5.91 -30.26 21.86
N GLY A 394 6.84 -29.84 22.73
CA GLY A 394 6.53 -29.07 23.94
C GLY A 394 5.98 -29.89 25.12
N LYS A 395 6.03 -31.23 25.03
CA LYS A 395 5.56 -32.17 26.07
C LYS A 395 6.47 -32.18 27.30
N GLY A 396 5.95 -32.56 28.46
CA GLY A 396 6.66 -32.51 29.74
C GLY A 396 7.40 -33.80 30.11
N ASN A 397 7.19 -34.89 29.38
CA ASN A 397 7.65 -36.23 29.75
C ASN A 397 8.77 -36.78 28.86
N ALA A 398 9.81 -35.98 28.63
CA ALA A 398 11.01 -36.45 27.94
C ALA A 398 11.61 -37.71 28.64
N PRO A 399 12.15 -38.68 27.89
CA PRO A 399 12.31 -38.69 26.44
C PRO A 399 11.08 -39.20 25.67
N THR A 400 10.01 -39.64 26.36
CA THR A 400 8.84 -40.26 25.73
C THR A 400 7.95 -39.29 24.94
N CYS A 401 7.89 -38.02 25.34
CA CYS A 401 7.26 -36.92 24.59
C CYS A 401 5.85 -37.20 24.07
N ASN A 402 5.03 -37.88 24.88
CA ASN A 402 3.70 -38.37 24.50
C ASN A 402 2.58 -38.02 25.51
N ASP A 403 2.84 -37.15 26.49
CA ASP A 403 1.80 -36.70 27.43
C ASP A 403 0.75 -35.79 26.76
N SER A 404 -0.20 -35.25 27.53
CA SER A 404 -1.23 -34.34 27.03
C SER A 404 -0.84 -32.86 27.07
N ASN A 405 0.35 -32.50 27.56
CA ASN A 405 0.75 -31.10 27.74
C ASN A 405 1.09 -30.45 26.39
N ASN A 406 0.93 -29.13 26.26
CA ASN A 406 1.37 -28.41 25.06
C ASN A 406 2.41 -27.36 25.46
N TRP A 407 3.08 -26.79 24.46
CA TRP A 407 3.95 -25.63 24.64
C TRP A 407 3.29 -24.58 25.54
N THR A 408 3.92 -24.31 26.69
CA THR A 408 3.51 -23.24 27.59
C THR A 408 4.40 -22.03 27.34
N TYR A 409 3.80 -20.95 26.85
CA TYR A 409 4.50 -19.73 26.46
C TYR A 409 4.52 -18.73 27.61
N TYR A 410 5.71 -18.26 27.93
CA TYR A 410 6.01 -17.35 29.02
C TYR A 410 6.52 -16.01 28.50
N SER A 411 6.23 -14.96 29.26
CA SER A 411 6.77 -13.61 29.10
C SER A 411 7.71 -13.29 30.26
N ALA A 412 8.10 -12.02 30.41
CA ALA A 412 8.93 -11.56 31.51
C ALA A 412 8.33 -11.96 32.88
N ALA A 413 9.21 -12.29 33.83
CA ALA A 413 8.86 -12.81 35.15
C ALA A 413 8.06 -14.12 35.11
N CYS A 414 8.23 -14.93 34.06
CA CYS A 414 7.54 -16.21 33.87
C CYS A 414 6.01 -16.11 33.84
N ALA A 415 5.46 -14.96 33.46
CA ALA A 415 4.02 -14.79 33.35
C ALA A 415 3.48 -15.48 32.09
N VAL A 416 2.34 -16.17 32.23
CA VAL A 416 1.57 -16.73 31.11
C VAL A 416 0.51 -15.74 30.64
N ASN A 417 -0.01 -15.91 29.42
CA ASN A 417 -1.08 -15.07 28.84
C ASN A 417 -0.79 -13.56 28.76
N THR A 418 0.49 -13.17 28.86
CA THR A 418 0.96 -11.79 28.81
C THR A 418 2.12 -11.69 27.82
N TRP A 419 2.49 -10.47 27.38
CA TRP A 419 3.49 -10.26 26.34
C TRP A 419 4.63 -9.37 26.83
N THR A 420 5.85 -9.65 26.37
CA THR A 420 7.02 -8.79 26.63
C THR A 420 7.27 -7.91 25.42
N ASN A 421 7.28 -6.59 25.58
CA ASN A 421 7.65 -5.68 24.49
C ASN A 421 9.16 -5.78 24.23
N LEU A 422 9.57 -5.99 22.97
CA LEU A 422 10.98 -6.14 22.58
C LEU A 422 11.66 -4.82 22.21
N GLY A 423 10.96 -3.68 22.30
CA GLY A 423 11.54 -2.37 22.03
C GLY A 423 11.79 -2.16 20.53
N ASN A 424 12.99 -1.69 20.19
CA ASN A 424 13.36 -1.36 18.81
C ASN A 424 13.99 -2.56 18.09
N SER A 425 13.95 -2.54 16.76
CA SER A 425 14.65 -3.50 15.91
C SER A 425 16.15 -3.53 16.23
N ASN A 426 16.77 -4.69 16.06
CA ASN A 426 18.19 -4.95 16.32
C ASN A 426 18.65 -4.58 17.75
N THR A 427 17.76 -4.73 18.74
CA THR A 427 18.06 -4.49 20.16
C THR A 427 17.85 -5.78 20.96
N PRO A 428 18.92 -6.40 21.49
CA PRO A 428 18.81 -7.55 22.38
C PRO A 428 18.00 -7.23 23.64
N THR A 429 16.97 -8.03 23.89
CA THR A 429 16.08 -7.92 25.05
C THR A 429 15.96 -9.27 25.75
N GLU A 430 16.20 -9.30 27.05
CA GLU A 430 16.05 -10.51 27.86
C GLU A 430 14.59 -10.70 28.31
N ILE A 431 14.00 -11.84 27.97
CA ILE A 431 12.75 -12.30 28.57
C ILE A 431 13.09 -13.08 29.83
N LYS A 432 13.06 -12.39 30.97
CA LYS A 432 13.48 -12.94 32.26
C LYS A 432 12.55 -14.06 32.74
N CYS A 433 12.89 -15.30 32.40
CA CYS A 433 12.26 -16.50 32.95
C CYS A 433 13.23 -17.69 33.02
N PRO A 434 14.31 -17.59 33.82
CA PRO A 434 15.39 -18.58 33.83
C PRO A 434 14.95 -19.98 34.27
N THR A 435 13.87 -20.08 35.07
CA THR A 435 13.33 -21.37 35.55
C THR A 435 12.64 -22.18 34.44
N GLN A 436 12.27 -21.55 33.33
CA GLN A 436 11.58 -22.22 32.23
C GLN A 436 12.45 -22.35 30.98
N PHE A 437 13.40 -21.43 30.76
CA PHE A 437 14.13 -21.35 29.49
C PHE A 437 15.51 -22.02 29.50
N ASN A 438 16.11 -22.23 30.67
CA ASN A 438 17.44 -22.81 30.76
C ASN A 438 17.39 -24.33 30.82
N SER A 439 18.45 -24.97 30.33
CA SER A 439 18.61 -26.43 30.40
C SER A 439 17.54 -27.20 29.63
N LYS A 440 17.03 -26.60 28.53
CA LYS A 440 16.03 -27.17 27.63
C LYS A 440 16.55 -27.22 26.20
N ARG A 441 16.28 -28.32 25.49
CA ARG A 441 16.78 -28.59 24.14
C ARG A 441 16.03 -27.85 23.03
N PHE A 442 14.72 -27.71 23.18
CA PHE A 442 13.85 -27.14 22.16
C PHE A 442 13.28 -25.81 22.62
N PHE A 443 13.25 -24.83 21.73
CA PHE A 443 12.60 -23.53 21.93
C PHE A 443 11.48 -23.33 20.92
N SER A 444 10.43 -22.63 21.32
CA SER A 444 9.42 -22.09 20.42
C SER A 444 9.01 -20.71 20.91
N TYR A 445 8.61 -19.82 20.01
CA TYR A 445 8.21 -18.49 20.37
C TYR A 445 6.92 -18.06 19.69
N LYS A 446 6.29 -17.06 20.29
CA LYS A 446 5.24 -16.28 19.66
C LYS A 446 5.68 -14.83 19.54
N LEU A 447 5.38 -14.25 18.40
CA LEU A 447 5.63 -12.86 18.09
C LEU A 447 4.28 -12.18 17.83
N GLN A 448 3.99 -11.12 18.57
CA GLN A 448 2.83 -10.28 18.38
C GLN A 448 3.24 -8.98 17.69
N LEU A 449 2.63 -8.72 16.53
CA LEU A 449 2.81 -7.49 15.77
C LEU A 449 1.63 -6.57 16.04
N CYS A 450 1.89 -5.44 16.67
CA CYS A 450 0.89 -4.45 17.00
C CYS A 450 1.12 -3.19 16.20
N ALA A 451 0.10 -2.71 15.51
CA ALA A 451 0.23 -1.49 14.74
C ALA A 451 0.38 -0.25 15.66
N ASN A 452 -0.09 -0.31 16.91
CA ASN A 452 0.06 0.75 17.91
C ASN A 452 0.54 0.22 19.27
N THR A 453 0.83 1.15 20.19
CA THR A 453 1.44 0.85 21.49
C THR A 453 0.59 -0.04 22.38
N GLY A 454 -0.74 0.05 22.24
CA GLY A 454 -1.72 -0.65 23.08
C GLY A 454 -2.29 -1.91 22.44
N CYS A 455 -1.81 -2.31 21.25
CA CYS A 455 -2.32 -3.48 20.53
C CYS A 455 -3.86 -3.41 20.35
N THR A 456 -4.41 -2.20 20.15
CA THR A 456 -5.86 -1.96 20.01
C THR A 456 -6.28 -1.95 18.54
N THR A 457 -7.55 -2.26 18.27
CA THR A 457 -8.13 -2.41 16.93
C THR A 457 -8.41 -1.07 16.22
N SER A 458 -7.52 -0.09 16.33
CA SER A 458 -7.60 1.14 15.54
C SER A 458 -6.99 0.91 14.16
N LEU A 459 -7.69 1.35 13.11
CA LEU A 459 -7.25 1.27 11.72
C LEU A 459 -6.06 2.23 11.52
N ILE A 460 -4.86 1.70 11.29
CA ILE A 460 -3.67 2.51 11.01
C ILE A 460 -2.81 1.85 9.92
N ASP A 461 -2.25 2.70 9.06
CA ASP A 461 -1.64 2.33 7.78
C ASP A 461 -0.20 1.81 7.88
N SER A 462 0.34 1.51 9.07
CA SER A 462 1.71 0.99 9.20
C SER A 462 1.90 0.19 10.49
N GLY A 463 1.99 -1.13 10.36
CA GLY A 463 2.44 -2.04 11.41
C GLY A 463 3.94 -2.33 11.32
N PRO A 464 4.53 -2.99 12.34
CA PRO A 464 5.93 -3.38 12.28
C PRO A 464 6.11 -4.53 11.27
N THR A 465 7.21 -4.53 10.55
CA THR A 465 7.66 -5.70 9.76
C THR A 465 8.73 -6.42 10.54
N VAL A 466 8.71 -7.76 10.53
CA VAL A 466 9.76 -8.57 11.13
C VAL A 466 10.30 -9.51 10.07
N ASP A 467 11.55 -9.28 9.70
CA ASP A 467 12.28 -10.02 8.68
C ASP A 467 12.96 -11.25 9.31
N ASP A 468 13.41 -11.13 10.57
CA ASP A 468 14.07 -12.22 11.29
C ASP A 468 13.87 -12.11 12.82
N VAL A 469 13.95 -13.24 13.51
CA VAL A 469 13.94 -13.35 14.98
C VAL A 469 15.12 -14.19 15.42
N ILE A 470 15.95 -13.63 16.29
CA ILE A 470 17.18 -14.24 16.74
C ILE A 470 17.08 -14.49 18.24
N VAL A 471 17.13 -15.77 18.62
CA VAL A 471 17.23 -16.21 20.02
C VAL A 471 18.71 -16.48 20.30
N ASN A 472 19.27 -15.76 21.27
CA ASN A 472 20.66 -15.94 21.70
C ASN A 472 20.70 -16.83 22.94
N TRP A 473 21.58 -17.83 22.92
CA TRP A 473 21.84 -18.72 24.04
C TRP A 473 23.35 -18.99 24.20
N ASN A 474 23.74 -19.39 25.40
CA ASN A 474 25.07 -19.87 25.72
C ASN A 474 25.04 -21.40 25.89
N PRO A 475 26.01 -22.12 25.31
CA PRO A 475 26.15 -23.55 25.51
C PRO A 475 26.43 -23.94 26.96
#